data_AF-A0A820TZT8-F1
#
_entry.id   AF-A0A820TZT8-F1
#
_cell.length_a   1.000
_cell.length_b   1.000
_cell.length_c   1.000
_cell.angle_alpha   90.00
_cell.angle_beta   90.00
_cell.angle_gamma   90.00
#
_symmetry.space_group_name_H-M   'P 1'
#
loop_
_entity.id
_entity.type
_entity.pdbx_description
1 polymer ?
#
loop_
_entity_poly.entity_id
_entity_poly.type
_entity_poly.pdbx_seq_one_letter_code
_entity_poly.pdbx_strand_id
1 'polypeptide(L)'
;TPQSTQPIVLHLPHLKRLNVTGINEIFHLVEAAPNLDYLKIDLNSLNMALDDRGTCELLQKRVVQLKITNIQEIDTIPLDIIAHKFNNVRDISLYVEKSTVFIDSLILAVLSMWKDKSLRSFYIKGSLTDDVSKTLSQWVIDESYLDGEDSFYVEYDSKWIVVWFQ
;
A
#
# COMPACT_ATOMS: atom_id res chain seq x y z
N THR A 1 -8.38 46.94 3.98
CA THR A 1 -8.44 45.72 4.81
C THR A 1 -8.63 44.55 3.87
N PRO A 2 -7.75 43.53 3.85
CA PRO A 2 -8.02 42.36 3.03
C PRO A 2 -9.26 41.66 3.59
N GLN A 3 -10.25 41.40 2.74
CA GLN A 3 -11.39 40.58 3.13
C GLN A 3 -10.87 39.17 3.42
N SER A 4 -10.98 38.75 4.68
CA SER A 4 -10.78 37.38 5.10
C SER A 4 -11.85 36.52 4.42
N THR A 5 -11.50 35.91 3.29
CA THR A 5 -12.31 34.85 2.68
C THR A 5 -12.37 33.69 3.67
N GLN A 6 -13.57 33.39 4.18
CA GLN A 6 -13.76 32.22 5.02
C GLN A 6 -13.35 30.96 4.22
N PRO A 7 -12.65 30.01 4.85
CA PRO A 7 -12.28 28.78 4.19
C PRO A 7 -13.54 28.05 3.70
N ILE A 8 -13.53 27.61 2.44
CA ILE A 8 -14.63 26.82 1.87
C ILE A 8 -14.66 25.48 2.60
N VAL A 9 -15.76 25.19 3.28
CA VAL A 9 -15.98 23.88 3.89
C VAL A 9 -16.21 22.87 2.78
N LEU A 10 -15.26 21.94 2.63
CA LEU A 10 -15.35 20.86 1.65
C LEU A 10 -16.26 19.75 2.19
N HIS A 11 -17.20 19.30 1.36
CA HIS A 11 -18.02 18.11 1.63
C HIS A 11 -18.04 17.24 0.38
N LEU A 12 -17.45 16.06 0.46
CA LEU A 12 -17.17 15.17 -0.66
C LEU A 12 -17.81 13.78 -0.42
N PRO A 13 -19.14 13.68 -0.19
CA PRO A 13 -19.79 12.44 0.23
C PRO A 13 -19.75 11.35 -0.84
N HIS A 14 -19.54 11.69 -2.11
CA HIS A 14 -19.47 10.73 -3.21
C HIS A 14 -18.04 10.38 -3.61
N LEU A 15 -17.02 10.99 -2.98
CA LEU A 15 -15.63 10.69 -3.29
C LEU A 15 -15.25 9.32 -2.71
N LYS A 16 -15.10 8.34 -3.60
CA LYS A 16 -14.63 6.99 -3.26
C LYS A 16 -13.15 6.78 -3.50
N ARG A 17 -12.58 7.54 -4.45
CA ARG A 17 -11.21 7.37 -4.93
C ARG A 17 -10.45 8.68 -4.80
N LEU A 18 -9.32 8.66 -4.12
CA LEU A 18 -8.43 9.81 -4.00
C LEU A 18 -7.04 9.45 -4.56
N ASN A 19 -6.52 10.31 -5.44
CA ASN A 19 -5.17 10.22 -5.96
C ASN A 19 -4.39 11.43 -5.45
N VAL A 20 -3.30 11.18 -4.72
CA VAL A 20 -2.44 12.20 -4.10
C VAL A 20 -1.05 12.04 -4.69
N THR A 21 -0.48 13.15 -5.13
CA THR A 21 0.88 13.21 -5.68
C THR A 21 1.56 14.49 -5.19
N GLY A 22 2.87 14.42 -4.92
CA GLY A 22 3.67 15.52 -4.39
C GLY A 22 3.88 15.42 -2.88
N ILE A 23 4.21 16.54 -2.22
CA ILE A 23 4.31 16.62 -0.76
C ILE A 23 3.11 17.43 -0.30
N ASN A 24 2.07 16.77 0.23
CA ASN A 24 0.81 17.43 0.58
C ASN A 24 0.19 16.85 1.86
N GLU A 25 -0.41 17.72 2.66
CA GLU A 25 -1.29 17.33 3.76
C GLU A 25 -2.67 16.96 3.20
N ILE A 26 -3.18 15.79 3.54
CA ILE A 26 -4.44 15.27 2.98
C ILE A 26 -5.59 15.28 3.97
N PHE A 27 -5.36 15.70 5.23
CA PHE A 27 -6.32 15.62 6.32
C PHE A 27 -7.71 16.14 5.92
N HIS A 28 -7.79 17.38 5.42
CA HIS A 28 -9.06 18.01 5.06
C HIS A 28 -9.81 17.30 3.93
N LEU A 29 -9.09 16.69 2.98
CA LEU A 29 -9.70 15.92 1.89
C LEU A 29 -10.24 14.59 2.41
N VAL A 30 -9.48 13.93 3.27
CA VAL A 30 -9.90 12.68 3.91
C VAL A 30 -11.11 12.97 4.80
N GLU A 31 -11.04 13.96 5.68
CA GLU A 31 -12.14 14.38 6.55
C GLU A 31 -13.44 14.62 5.78
N ALA A 32 -13.36 15.39 4.68
CA ALA A 32 -14.50 15.71 3.82
C ALA A 32 -15.06 14.51 3.03
N ALA A 33 -14.32 13.39 2.91
CA ALA A 33 -14.68 12.22 2.10
C ALA A 33 -14.99 10.98 2.97
N PRO A 34 -16.21 10.86 3.53
CA PRO A 34 -16.56 9.75 4.42
C PRO A 34 -16.60 8.38 3.74
N ASN A 35 -16.82 8.33 2.42
CA ASN A 35 -16.96 7.10 1.64
C ASN A 35 -15.69 6.74 0.85
N LEU A 36 -14.53 7.30 1.22
CA LEU A 36 -13.25 7.03 0.59
C LEU A 36 -12.83 5.57 0.83
N ASP A 37 -12.82 4.73 -0.20
CA ASP A 37 -12.43 3.32 -0.11
C ASP A 37 -11.08 3.03 -0.76
N TYR A 38 -10.65 3.88 -1.69
CA TYR A 38 -9.42 3.73 -2.46
C TYR A 38 -8.54 4.97 -2.33
N LEU A 39 -7.28 4.74 -1.96
CA LEU A 39 -6.25 5.77 -1.89
C LEU A 39 -5.05 5.38 -2.75
N LYS A 40 -4.72 6.21 -3.74
CA LYS A 40 -3.41 6.23 -4.38
C LYS A 40 -2.62 7.40 -3.82
N ILE A 41 -1.45 7.14 -3.26
CA ILE A 41 -0.62 8.14 -2.59
C ILE A 41 0.86 7.87 -2.91
N ASP A 42 1.71 8.88 -2.91
CA ASP A 42 3.15 8.65 -2.91
C ASP A 42 3.69 8.36 -1.50
N LEU A 43 4.88 7.76 -1.43
CA LEU A 43 5.48 7.36 -0.16
C LEU A 43 5.68 8.55 0.80
N ASN A 44 6.07 9.72 0.29
CA ASN A 44 6.32 10.90 1.11
C ASN A 44 5.03 11.43 1.77
N SER A 45 3.95 11.57 0.99
CA SER A 45 2.64 11.97 1.52
C SER A 45 2.05 10.92 2.45
N LEU A 46 2.31 9.63 2.20
CA LEU A 46 1.89 8.57 3.11
C LEU A 46 2.60 8.68 4.46
N ASN A 47 3.90 8.93 4.48
CA ASN A 47 4.66 9.10 5.72
C ASN A 47 4.11 10.29 6.54
N MET A 48 3.84 11.43 5.89
CA MET A 48 3.18 12.56 6.55
C MET A 48 1.80 12.20 7.11
N ALA A 49 1.01 11.42 6.36
CA ALA A 49 -0.31 10.97 6.80
C ALA A 49 -0.24 9.94 7.94
N LEU A 50 0.84 9.16 8.04
CA LEU A 50 1.10 8.22 9.14
C LEU A 50 1.50 8.95 10.43
N ASP A 51 2.25 10.04 10.30
CA ASP A 51 2.68 10.90 11.41
C ASP A 51 1.53 11.73 11.99
N ASP A 52 0.61 12.19 11.15
CA ASP A 52 -0.61 12.88 11.61
C ASP A 52 -1.66 11.89 12.12
N ARG A 53 -1.85 11.86 13.44
CA ARG A 53 -2.77 10.92 14.10
C ARG A 53 -4.20 11.01 13.57
N GLY A 54 -4.69 12.22 13.29
CA GLY A 54 -6.06 12.43 12.79
C GLY A 54 -6.27 11.84 11.41
N THR A 55 -5.38 12.15 10.48
CA THR A 55 -5.37 11.59 9.13
C THR A 55 -5.23 10.08 9.18
N CYS A 56 -4.26 9.58 9.95
CA CYS A 56 -3.99 8.16 10.10
C CYS A 56 -5.25 7.41 10.56
N GLU A 57 -5.90 7.83 11.64
CA GLU A 57 -7.11 7.19 12.16
C GLU A 57 -8.28 7.18 11.15
N LEU A 58 -8.44 8.25 10.37
CA LEU A 58 -9.48 8.31 9.34
C LEU A 58 -9.18 7.37 8.17
N LEU A 59 -7.93 7.35 7.71
CA LEU A 59 -7.50 6.47 6.63
C LEU A 59 -7.66 5.00 6.99
N GLN A 60 -7.26 4.60 8.20
CA GLN A 60 -7.40 3.23 8.70
C GLN A 60 -8.84 2.73 8.70
N LYS A 61 -9.81 3.62 9.00
CA LYS A 61 -11.23 3.26 9.07
C LYS A 61 -11.89 3.12 7.70
N ARG A 62 -11.36 3.80 6.68
CA ARG A 62 -12.08 4.03 5.42
C ARG A 62 -11.44 3.31 4.24
N VAL A 63 -10.10 3.37 4.15
CA VAL A 63 -9.37 2.84 3.01
C VAL A 63 -9.35 1.31 3.07
N VAL A 64 -9.82 0.71 1.99
CA VAL A 64 -9.82 -0.74 1.74
C VAL A 64 -8.79 -1.09 0.66
N GLN A 65 -8.48 -0.15 -0.24
CA GLN A 65 -7.51 -0.33 -1.31
C GLN A 65 -6.45 0.76 -1.22
N LEU A 66 -5.19 0.36 -0.99
CA LEU A 66 -4.07 1.28 -0.84
C LEU A 66 -3.06 1.07 -1.96
N LYS A 67 -2.76 2.13 -2.70
CA LYS A 67 -1.74 2.14 -3.74
C LYS A 67 -0.66 3.15 -3.42
N ILE A 68 0.56 2.67 -3.23
CA ILE A 68 1.73 3.48 -2.87
C ILE A 68 2.61 3.63 -4.10
N THR A 69 3.01 4.86 -4.39
CA THR A 69 3.81 5.22 -5.57
C THR A 69 5.05 6.01 -5.21
N ASN A 70 5.92 6.25 -6.21
CA ASN A 70 7.17 6.99 -6.04
C ASN A 70 8.08 6.40 -4.96
N ILE A 71 8.13 5.07 -4.89
CA ILE A 71 9.03 4.35 -3.98
C ILE A 71 10.36 4.20 -4.70
N GLN A 72 11.40 4.82 -4.17
CA GLN A 72 12.74 4.76 -4.75
C GLN A 72 13.41 3.41 -4.47
N GLU A 73 13.28 2.92 -3.24
CA GLU A 73 13.86 1.66 -2.77
C GLU A 73 12.86 0.94 -1.85
N ILE A 74 12.85 -0.39 -1.87
CA ILE A 74 11.82 -1.17 -1.18
C ILE A 74 11.93 -1.09 0.35
N ASP A 75 13.16 -0.97 0.85
CA ASP A 75 13.46 -0.89 2.29
C ASP A 75 13.01 0.43 2.92
N THR A 76 12.70 1.42 2.07
CA THR A 76 12.17 2.72 2.52
C THR A 76 10.68 2.65 2.85
N ILE A 77 10.01 1.55 2.50
CA ILE A 77 8.58 1.37 2.79
C ILE A 77 8.43 0.86 4.23
N PRO A 78 7.71 1.58 5.10
CA PRO A 78 7.44 1.11 6.45
C PRO A 78 6.30 0.07 6.45
N LEU A 79 6.55 -1.10 5.85
CA LEU A 79 5.55 -2.15 5.64
C LEU A 79 4.94 -2.66 6.94
N ASP A 80 5.73 -2.74 8.00
CA ASP A 80 5.30 -3.11 9.35
C ASP A 80 4.29 -2.10 9.92
N ILE A 81 4.58 -0.80 9.76
CA ILE A 81 3.69 0.28 10.18
C ILE A 81 2.41 0.24 9.34
N ILE A 82 2.53 0.11 8.02
CA ILE A 82 1.38 0.04 7.12
C ILE A 82 0.52 -1.16 7.48
N ALA A 83 1.12 -2.34 7.66
CA ALA A 83 0.42 -3.54 8.13
C ALA A 83 -0.33 -3.22 9.40
N HIS A 84 0.35 -2.76 10.44
CA HIS A 84 -0.22 -2.56 11.76
C HIS A 84 -1.36 -1.53 11.78
N LYS A 85 -1.23 -0.43 11.05
CA LYS A 85 -2.21 0.65 11.02
C LYS A 85 -3.41 0.28 10.15
N PHE A 86 -3.19 -0.24 8.94
CA PHE A 86 -4.24 -0.41 7.94
C PHE A 86 -4.92 -1.79 8.00
N ASN A 87 -5.61 -2.10 9.10
CA ASN A 87 -6.28 -3.39 9.30
C ASN A 87 -7.45 -3.68 8.35
N ASN A 88 -8.08 -2.64 7.78
CA ASN A 88 -9.19 -2.79 6.84
C ASN A 88 -8.75 -2.91 5.38
N VAL A 89 -7.46 -2.69 5.10
CA VAL A 89 -6.95 -2.75 3.73
C VAL A 89 -6.88 -4.21 3.27
N ARG A 90 -7.52 -4.46 2.13
CA ARG A 90 -7.62 -5.76 1.47
C ARG A 90 -6.76 -5.85 0.24
N ASP A 91 -6.46 -4.72 -0.39
CA ASP A 91 -5.66 -4.69 -1.60
C ASP A 91 -4.55 -3.64 -1.45
N ILE A 92 -3.29 -4.07 -1.56
CA ILE A 92 -2.12 -3.19 -1.50
C ILE A 92 -1.37 -3.26 -2.82
N SER A 93 -1.05 -2.12 -3.42
CA SER A 93 -0.21 -2.03 -4.61
C SER A 93 0.98 -1.11 -4.37
N LEU A 94 2.20 -1.59 -4.62
CA LEU A 94 3.45 -0.86 -4.49
C LEU A 94 4.07 -0.63 -5.87
N TYR A 95 4.49 0.60 -6.14
CA TYR A 95 5.18 0.97 -7.37
C TYR A 95 6.57 1.46 -7.03
N VAL A 96 7.54 0.56 -7.22
CA VAL A 96 8.94 0.73 -6.89
C VAL A 96 9.71 1.04 -8.17
N GLU A 97 10.36 2.20 -8.22
CA GLU A 97 11.09 2.63 -9.42
C GLU A 97 12.30 1.73 -9.69
N LYS A 98 12.99 1.32 -8.62
CA LYS A 98 14.14 0.43 -8.67
C LYS A 98 14.18 -0.47 -7.43
N SER A 99 14.25 -1.78 -7.59
CA SER A 99 14.47 -2.69 -6.46
C SER A 99 15.89 -3.26 -6.54
N THR A 100 16.65 -3.11 -5.45
CA THR A 100 17.96 -3.75 -5.25
C THR A 100 17.87 -4.97 -4.33
N VAL A 101 16.73 -5.19 -3.71
CA VAL A 101 16.51 -6.25 -2.71
C VAL A 101 15.91 -7.49 -3.35
N PHE A 102 16.32 -8.65 -2.83
CA PHE A 102 15.74 -9.94 -3.18
C PHE A 102 14.25 -9.93 -2.83
N ILE A 103 13.42 -10.06 -3.86
CA ILE A 103 11.96 -10.08 -3.77
C ILE A 103 11.47 -11.14 -2.78
N ASP A 104 12.24 -12.21 -2.61
CA ASP A 104 12.08 -13.29 -1.66
C ASP A 104 11.82 -12.78 -0.24
N SER A 105 12.73 -11.93 0.25
CA SER A 105 12.66 -11.37 1.60
C SER A 105 11.42 -10.49 1.78
N LEU A 106 11.03 -9.79 0.71
CA LEU A 106 9.87 -8.91 0.72
C LEU A 106 8.55 -9.68 0.70
N ILE A 107 8.42 -10.68 -0.18
CA ILE A 107 7.24 -11.54 -0.23
C ILE A 107 7.08 -12.23 1.12
N LEU A 108 8.16 -12.83 1.66
CA LEU A 108 8.12 -13.46 2.98
C LEU A 108 7.74 -12.46 4.09
N ALA A 109 8.28 -11.24 4.05
CA ALA A 109 7.94 -10.20 5.00
C ALA A 109 6.44 -9.83 4.91
N VAL A 110 5.91 -9.65 3.70
CA VAL A 110 4.50 -9.33 3.47
C VAL A 110 3.59 -10.48 3.89
N LEU A 111 3.91 -11.71 3.49
CA LEU A 111 3.16 -12.90 3.89
C LEU A 111 3.14 -13.02 5.42
N SER A 112 4.28 -12.88 6.09
CA SER A 112 4.40 -12.92 7.55
C SER A 112 3.59 -11.82 8.23
N MET A 113 3.63 -10.58 7.71
CA MET A 113 2.94 -9.43 8.31
C MET A 113 1.42 -9.42 8.10
N TRP A 114 0.92 -10.08 7.05
CA TRP A 114 -0.49 -10.07 6.68
C TRP A 114 -1.20 -11.43 6.77
N LYS A 115 -0.51 -12.48 7.21
CA LYS A 115 -1.07 -13.81 7.48
C LYS A 115 -2.35 -13.76 8.33
N ASP A 116 -2.39 -12.89 9.34
CA ASP A 116 -3.54 -12.76 10.25
C ASP A 116 -4.55 -11.67 9.82
N LYS A 117 -4.53 -11.24 8.55
CA LYS A 117 -5.33 -10.11 8.05
C LYS A 117 -6.14 -10.44 6.82
N SER A 118 -7.24 -9.71 6.60
CA SER A 118 -8.11 -9.86 5.42
C SER A 118 -7.49 -9.36 4.10
N LEU A 119 -6.16 -9.37 3.97
CA LEU A 119 -5.47 -9.00 2.75
C LEU A 119 -5.80 -10.03 1.68
N ARG A 120 -6.37 -9.58 0.57
CA ARG A 120 -6.74 -10.41 -0.58
C ARG A 120 -5.67 -10.40 -1.64
N SER A 121 -5.06 -9.24 -1.86
CA SER A 121 -4.08 -9.09 -2.92
C SER A 121 -2.97 -8.09 -2.60
N PHE A 122 -1.76 -8.43 -3.03
CA PHE A 122 -0.58 -7.60 -2.91
C PHE A 122 0.16 -7.54 -4.25
N TYR A 123 0.37 -6.33 -4.77
CA TYR A 123 1.00 -6.11 -6.06
C TYR A 123 2.29 -5.32 -5.89
N ILE A 124 3.35 -5.74 -6.55
CA ILE A 124 4.58 -4.95 -6.69
C ILE A 124 4.87 -4.76 -8.16
N LYS A 125 5.07 -3.50 -8.57
CA LYS A 125 5.56 -3.13 -9.89
C LYS A 125 6.95 -2.51 -9.76
N GLY A 126 7.94 -3.04 -10.48
CA GLY A 126 9.28 -2.44 -10.51
C GLY A 126 10.22 -3.10 -11.52
N SER A 127 11.37 -2.46 -11.74
CA SER A 127 12.46 -3.04 -12.54
C SER A 127 13.24 -4.02 -11.66
N LEU A 128 13.22 -5.30 -12.04
CA LEU A 128 13.95 -6.34 -11.33
C LEU A 128 15.36 -6.47 -11.90
N THR A 129 16.33 -6.84 -11.06
CA THR A 129 17.65 -7.20 -11.54
C THR A 129 17.59 -8.56 -12.28
N ASP A 130 18.58 -8.83 -13.13
CA ASP A 130 18.67 -10.08 -13.90
C ASP A 130 18.74 -11.32 -13.00
N ASP A 131 19.30 -11.18 -11.80
CA ASP A 131 19.43 -12.28 -10.84
C ASP A 131 18.09 -12.63 -10.20
N VAL A 132 17.28 -11.64 -9.83
CA VAL A 132 15.93 -11.86 -9.27
C VAL A 132 14.96 -12.39 -10.33
N SER A 133 15.12 -11.93 -11.58
CA SER A 133 14.32 -12.43 -12.70
C SER A 133 14.54 -13.92 -12.97
N LYS A 134 15.73 -14.46 -12.67
CA LYS A 134 16.05 -15.89 -12.85
C LYS A 134 15.47 -16.75 -11.72
N THR A 135 15.50 -16.28 -10.48
CA THR A 135 14.94 -17.05 -9.34
C THR A 135 13.42 -17.10 -9.39
N LEU A 136 12.74 -16.06 -9.89
CA LEU A 136 11.26 -15.96 -10.00
C LEU A 136 10.57 -17.13 -10.74
N SER A 137 11.24 -17.80 -11.67
CA SER A 137 10.69 -18.94 -12.41
C SER A 137 10.61 -20.25 -11.62
N GLN A 138 11.22 -20.30 -10.42
CA GLN A 138 11.37 -21.51 -9.60
C GLN A 138 10.42 -21.56 -8.38
N TRP A 139 9.43 -20.68 -8.32
CA TRP A 139 8.62 -20.47 -7.12
C TRP A 139 7.44 -21.43 -7.07
N VAL A 140 7.63 -22.50 -6.30
CA VAL A 140 6.57 -23.14 -5.51
C VAL A 140 6.93 -22.78 -4.07
N ILE A 141 6.16 -21.89 -3.42
CA ILE A 141 6.48 -21.53 -2.04
C ILE A 141 6.18 -22.74 -1.16
N ASP A 142 7.21 -23.18 -0.44
CA ASP A 142 7.14 -24.28 0.53
C ASP A 142 6.18 -23.89 1.66
N GLU A 143 5.04 -24.59 1.74
CA GLU A 143 3.94 -24.37 2.69
C GLU A 143 4.38 -24.46 4.16
N SER A 144 5.58 -24.97 4.45
CA SER A 144 6.13 -25.11 5.81
C SER A 144 6.38 -23.78 6.56
N TYR A 145 6.40 -22.64 5.88
CA TYR A 145 6.55 -21.31 6.49
C TYR A 145 5.21 -20.64 6.86
N LEU A 146 4.08 -21.27 6.55
CA LEU A 146 2.73 -20.76 6.81
C LEU A 146 2.02 -21.71 7.79
N ASP A 147 1.88 -21.35 9.07
CA ASP A 147 0.90 -22.07 9.90
C ASP A 147 -0.52 -21.75 9.41
N GLY A 148 -1.11 -22.62 8.59
CA GLY A 148 -2.51 -22.51 8.16
C GLY A 148 -2.77 -23.12 6.77
N GLU A 149 -4.02 -23.53 6.52
CA GLU A 149 -4.50 -24.03 5.21
C GLU A 149 -4.66 -22.90 4.16
N ASP A 150 -4.03 -21.74 4.35
CA ASP A 150 -4.17 -20.59 3.47
C ASP A 150 -3.24 -20.76 2.25
N SER A 151 -3.82 -21.07 1.10
CA SER A 151 -3.09 -21.12 -0.16
C SER A 151 -2.97 -19.72 -0.77
N PHE A 152 -1.82 -19.39 -1.34
CA PHE A 152 -1.66 -18.16 -2.11
C PHE A 152 -1.06 -18.42 -3.49
N TYR A 153 -1.32 -17.49 -4.42
CA TYR A 153 -0.81 -17.55 -5.78
C TYR A 153 0.13 -16.38 -6.04
N VAL A 154 1.32 -16.68 -6.53
CA VAL A 154 2.25 -15.67 -7.04
C VAL A 154 2.22 -15.68 -8.57
N GLU A 155 1.71 -14.60 -9.17
CA GLU A 155 1.76 -14.41 -10.63
C GLU A 155 2.83 -13.38 -10.97
N TYR A 156 3.71 -13.73 -11.92
CA TYR A 156 4.69 -12.81 -12.50
C TYR A 156 4.39 -12.56 -13.98
N ASP A 157 4.04 -11.32 -14.31
CA ASP A 157 4.19 -10.78 -15.66
C ASP A 157 5.45 -9.90 -15.65
N SER A 158 6.08 -9.68 -16.81
CA SER A 158 7.31 -8.92 -17.10
C SER A 158 7.56 -7.59 -16.34
N LYS A 159 6.59 -7.10 -15.55
CA LYS A 159 6.67 -5.89 -14.70
C LYS A 159 5.94 -6.01 -13.35
N TRP A 160 5.31 -7.14 -13.02
CA TRP A 160 4.40 -7.27 -11.89
C TRP A 160 4.61 -8.56 -11.12
N ILE A 161 4.61 -8.46 -9.80
CA ILE A 161 4.43 -9.59 -8.88
C ILE A 161 3.07 -9.40 -8.23
N VAL A 162 2.22 -10.43 -8.31
CA VAL A 162 0.90 -10.44 -7.69
C VAL A 162 0.85 -11.60 -6.71
N VAL A 163 0.54 -11.32 -5.44
CA VAL A 163 0.27 -12.32 -4.41
C VAL A 163 -1.23 -12.29 -4.09
N TRP A 164 -1.92 -13.40 -4.28
CA TRP A 164 -3.35 -13.58 -3.94
C TRP A 164 -3.50 -14.48 -2.74
N PHE A 165 -4.23 -14.08 -1.72
CA PHE A 165 -4.54 -14.91 -0.54
C PHE A 165 -5.93 -15.53 -0.72
N GLN A 166 -6.09 -16.85 -0.55
CA GLN A 166 -7.39 -17.53 -0.58
C GLN A 166 -8.00 -17.65 0.81
#